data_AF-A0A973J6X9-F1
#
_entry.id   AF-A0A973J6X9-F1
#
_cell.length_a   1.000
_cell.length_b   1.000
_cell.length_c   1.000
_cell.angle_alpha   90.00
_cell.angle_beta   90.00
_cell.angle_gamma   90.00
#
_symmetry.space_group_name_H-M   'P 1'
#
loop_
_entity.id
_entity.type
_entity.pdbx_description
1 polymer ?
#
loop_
_entity_poly.entity_id
_entity_poly.type
_entity_poly.pdbx_seq_one_letter_code
_entity_poly.pdbx_strand_id
1 'polypeptide(L)'
;MQIIASPTERTTAATDALLGLVALRYAAQLLAYRRHQPWKAGVWGATFGVLGLSGGLGAVVHGVEMPAPRRAALWRPLTLILGGTVALFAVGAV
;
A
#
# COMPACT_ATOMS: atom_id res chain seq x y z
N MET A 1 -10.45 2.93 -19.30
CA MET A 1 -9.19 2.27 -18.87
C MET A 1 -9.19 0.87 -19.45
N GLN A 2 -8.09 0.46 -20.09
CA GLN A 2 -7.89 -0.93 -20.49
C GLN A 2 -7.11 -1.67 -19.38
N ILE A 3 -7.48 -2.91 -19.12
CA ILE A 3 -6.77 -3.78 -18.16
C ILE A 3 -5.54 -4.36 -18.87
N ILE A 4 -4.42 -4.46 -18.16
CA ILE A 4 -3.18 -5.01 -18.71
C ILE A 4 -3.39 -6.43 -19.27
N ALA A 5 -2.81 -6.74 -20.43
CA ALA A 5 -2.97 -8.04 -21.07
C ALA A 5 -2.19 -9.16 -20.37
N SER A 6 -1.05 -8.84 -19.74
CA SER A 6 -0.20 -9.84 -19.08
C SER A 6 -0.94 -10.54 -17.92
N PRO A 7 -1.08 -11.89 -17.94
CA PRO A 7 -1.70 -12.63 -16.85
C PRO A 7 -0.98 -12.42 -15.51
N THR A 8 0.36 -12.39 -15.52
CA THR A 8 1.18 -12.18 -14.31
C THR A 8 0.90 -10.81 -13.70
N GLU A 9 0.90 -9.75 -14.52
CA GLU A 9 0.63 -8.39 -14.04
C GLU A 9 -0.80 -8.26 -13.49
N ARG A 10 -1.77 -8.96 -14.08
CA ARG A 10 -3.15 -9.02 -13.55
C ARG A 10 -3.21 -9.70 -12.19
N THR A 11 -2.49 -10.81 -12.01
CA THR A 11 -2.42 -11.47 -10.69
C THR A 11 -1.74 -10.60 -9.67
N THR A 12 -0.64 -9.91 -10.02
CA THR A 12 0.03 -8.94 -9.15
C THR A 12 -0.91 -7.81 -8.75
N ALA A 13 -1.65 -7.25 -9.71
CA ALA A 13 -2.62 -6.19 -9.42
C ALA A 13 -3.75 -6.65 -8.48
N ALA A 14 -4.24 -7.87 -8.67
CA ALA A 14 -5.27 -8.44 -7.80
C ALA A 14 -4.75 -8.70 -6.38
N THR A 15 -3.52 -9.21 -6.24
CA THR A 15 -2.89 -9.41 -4.93
C THR A 15 -2.59 -8.08 -4.25
N ASP A 16 -2.13 -7.07 -4.99
CA ASP A 16 -1.88 -5.72 -4.47
C ASP A 16 -3.17 -5.08 -3.95
N ALA A 17 -4.27 -5.22 -4.70
CA ALA A 17 -5.58 -4.74 -4.27
C ALA A 17 -6.06 -5.43 -2.99
N LEU A 18 -5.93 -6.77 -2.92
CA LEU A 18 -6.32 -7.55 -1.75
C LEU A 18 -5.48 -7.17 -0.52
N LEU A 19 -4.16 -7.12 -0.67
CA LEU A 19 -3.23 -6.70 0.38
C LEU A 19 -3.53 -5.27 0.84
N GLY A 20 -3.81 -4.37 -0.10
CA GLY A 20 -4.19 -2.99 0.18
C GLY A 20 -5.44 -2.91 1.05
N LEU A 21 -6.50 -3.62 0.69
CA LEU A 21 -7.76 -3.67 1.46
C LEU A 21 -7.57 -4.25 2.86
N VAL A 22 -6.83 -5.35 2.97
CA VAL A 22 -6.53 -5.99 4.26
C VAL A 22 -5.72 -5.05 5.15
N ALA A 23 -4.69 -4.40 4.60
CA ALA A 23 -3.88 -3.44 5.35
C ALA A 23 -4.71 -2.23 5.82
N LEU A 24 -5.54 -1.63 4.95
CA LEU A 24 -6.41 -0.51 5.33
C LEU A 24 -7.41 -0.89 6.44
N ARG A 25 -7.94 -2.12 6.42
CA ARG A 25 -8.77 -2.64 7.51
C ARG A 25 -8.01 -2.66 8.83
N TYR A 26 -6.79 -3.21 8.85
CA TYR A 26 -5.97 -3.23 10.08
C TYR A 26 -5.59 -1.82 10.55
N ALA A 27 -5.28 -0.92 9.62
CA ALA A 27 -5.03 0.48 9.94
C ALA A 27 -6.24 1.11 10.66
N ALA A 28 -7.44 0.93 10.12
CA ALA A 28 -8.67 1.44 10.74
C ALA A 28 -8.92 0.86 12.14
N GLN A 29 -8.70 -0.46 12.31
CA GLN A 29 -8.85 -1.14 13.61
C GLN A 29 -7.84 -0.61 14.66
N LEU A 30 -6.59 -0.42 14.27
CA LEU A 30 -5.55 0.11 15.17
C LEU A 30 -5.81 1.58 15.52
N LEU A 31 -6.23 2.39 14.55
CA LEU A 31 -6.58 3.80 14.82
C LEU A 31 -7.78 3.91 15.76
N ALA A 32 -8.76 3.00 15.68
CA ALA A 32 -9.84 2.92 16.67
C ALA A 32 -9.33 2.53 18.07
N TYR A 33 -8.27 1.72 18.16
CA TYR A 33 -7.63 1.32 19.41
C TYR A 33 -6.67 2.36 20.00
N ARG A 34 -6.44 3.48 19.30
CA ARG A 34 -5.46 4.51 19.66
C ARG A 34 -5.66 5.11 21.05
N ARG A 35 -6.88 5.09 21.59
CA ARG A 35 -7.14 5.56 22.97
C ARG A 35 -6.43 4.75 24.05
N HIS A 36 -6.17 3.46 23.82
CA HIS A 36 -5.56 2.57 24.81
C HIS A 36 -4.03 2.58 24.74
N GLN A 37 -3.46 2.67 23.54
CA GLN A 37 -2.01 2.65 23.32
C GLN A 37 -1.62 3.64 22.21
N PRO A 38 -1.63 4.96 22.48
CA PRO A 38 -1.61 6.00 21.44
C PRO A 38 -0.42 5.93 20.49
N TRP A 39 0.78 5.67 21.03
CA TRP A 39 2.00 5.58 20.25
C TRP A 39 2.01 4.33 19.37
N LYS A 40 1.94 3.14 19.98
CA LYS A 40 2.01 1.86 19.25
C LYS A 40 0.89 1.73 18.22
N ALA A 41 -0.35 2.04 18.61
CA ALA A 41 -1.48 1.99 17.69
C ALA A 41 -1.35 3.04 16.57
N GLY A 42 -0.76 4.20 16.85
CA GLY A 42 -0.47 5.22 15.84
C GLY A 42 0.57 4.77 14.82
N VAL A 43 1.71 4.24 15.28
CA VAL A 43 2.81 3.77 14.40
C VAL A 43 2.37 2.57 13.57
N TRP A 44 1.76 1.56 14.19
CA TRP A 44 1.27 0.40 13.45
C TRP A 44 0.11 0.77 12.53
N GLY A 45 -0.81 1.64 12.97
CA GLY A 45 -1.90 2.16 12.14
C GLY A 45 -1.36 2.91 10.91
N ALA A 46 -0.33 3.74 11.09
CA ALA A 46 0.34 4.42 9.99
C ALA A 46 1.05 3.43 9.05
N THR A 47 1.77 2.44 9.60
CA THR A 47 2.45 1.37 8.82
C THR A 47 1.48 0.65 7.89
N PHE A 48 0.35 0.18 8.44
CA PHE A 48 -0.69 -0.47 7.65
C PHE A 48 -1.41 0.49 6.70
N GLY A 49 -1.56 1.76 7.08
CA GLY A 49 -2.13 2.80 6.21
C GLY A 49 -1.29 3.02 4.97
N VAL A 50 0.02 3.22 5.12
CA VAL A 50 0.93 3.41 3.99
C VAL A 50 1.08 2.14 3.16
N LEU A 51 1.10 0.95 3.78
CA LEU A 51 1.05 -0.33 3.06
C LEU A 51 -0.23 -0.46 2.24
N GLY A 52 -1.37 -0.04 2.81
CA GLY A 52 -2.66 0.02 2.14
C GLY A 52 -2.64 0.90 0.88
N LEU A 53 -2.10 2.10 1.01
CA LEU A 53 -1.92 3.03 -0.11
C LEU A 53 -0.97 2.47 -1.17
N SER A 54 0.11 1.81 -0.73
CA SER A 54 1.05 1.11 -1.62
C SER A 54 0.35 0.01 -2.42
N GLY A 55 -0.46 -0.83 -1.78
CA GLY A 55 -1.23 -1.88 -2.46
C GLY A 55 -2.24 -1.30 -3.44
N GLY A 56 -2.94 -0.23 -3.07
CA GLY A 56 -3.85 0.46 -4.00
C GLY A 56 -3.13 1.04 -5.23
N LEU A 57 -1.97 1.67 -5.03
CA LEU A 57 -1.18 2.23 -6.13
C LEU A 57 -0.51 1.13 -6.99
N GLY A 58 -0.02 0.05 -6.38
CA GLY A 58 0.51 -1.13 -7.07
C GLY A 58 -0.55 -1.78 -7.95
N ALA A 59 -1.78 -1.95 -7.43
CA ALA A 59 -2.90 -2.47 -8.20
C ALA A 59 -3.20 -1.64 -9.45
N VAL A 60 -3.06 -0.31 -9.38
CA VAL A 60 -3.21 0.58 -10.53
C VAL A 60 -2.04 0.45 -11.50
N VAL A 61 -0.80 0.50 -11.00
CA VAL A 61 0.43 0.43 -11.82
C VAL A 61 0.52 -0.88 -12.59
N HIS A 62 0.16 -1.98 -11.95
CA HIS A 62 0.19 -3.31 -12.54
C HIS A 62 -1.08 -3.64 -13.32
N GLY A 63 -2.27 -3.23 -12.85
CA GLY A 63 -3.55 -3.65 -13.42
C GLY A 63 -4.01 -2.87 -14.65
N VAL A 64 -3.47 -1.67 -14.86
CA VAL A 64 -3.98 -0.72 -15.85
C VAL A 64 -2.95 -0.48 -16.94
N GLU A 65 -3.40 -0.61 -18.18
CA GLU A 65 -2.57 -0.30 -19.33
C GLU A 65 -2.36 1.22 -19.45
N MET A 66 -1.10 1.64 -19.50
CA MET A 66 -0.73 3.05 -19.50
C MET A 66 0.58 3.34 -20.25
N PRO A 67 0.74 4.56 -20.80
CA PRO A 67 1.99 4.96 -21.43
C PRO A 67 3.17 4.95 -20.45
N ALA A 68 4.37 4.62 -20.96
CA ALA A 68 5.59 4.53 -20.16
C ALA A 68 5.88 5.76 -19.27
N PRO A 69 5.67 7.02 -19.72
CA PRO A 69 5.89 8.20 -18.87
C PRO A 69 4.96 8.25 -17.66
N ARG A 70 3.68 7.86 -17.83
CA ARG A 70 2.70 7.83 -16.74
C ARG A 70 3.05 6.73 -15.74
N ARG A 71 3.43 5.55 -16.24
CA ARG A 71 3.89 4.45 -15.39
C ARG A 71 5.10 4.87 -14.55
N ALA A 72 6.10 5.48 -15.18
CA ALA A 72 7.31 5.96 -14.49
C ALA A 72 6.98 7.05 -13.44
N ALA A 73 6.03 7.94 -13.72
CA ALA A 73 5.58 8.95 -12.78
C ALA A 73 4.91 8.35 -11.54
N LEU A 74 4.17 7.24 -11.67
CA LEU A 74 3.55 6.52 -10.56
C LEU A 74 4.53 5.63 -9.78
N TRP A 75 5.58 5.14 -10.42
CA TRP A 75 6.60 4.33 -9.76
C TRP A 75 7.35 5.08 -8.66
N ARG A 76 7.66 6.37 -8.87
CA ARG A 76 8.36 7.17 -7.87
C ARG A 76 7.62 7.26 -6.52
N PRO A 77 6.34 7.69 -6.47
CA PRO A 77 5.58 7.70 -5.21
C PRO A 77 5.35 6.29 -4.68
N LEU A 78 5.13 5.27 -5.53
CA LEU A 78 4.99 3.88 -5.07
C LEU A 78 6.22 3.42 -4.28
N THR A 79 7.42 3.61 -4.84
CA THR A 79 8.67 3.25 -4.16
C THR A 79 8.88 4.02 -2.86
N LEU A 80 8.54 5.32 -2.84
CA LEU A 80 8.63 6.14 -1.62
C LEU A 80 7.71 5.61 -0.51
N ILE A 81 6.46 5.26 -0.86
CA ILE A 81 5.48 4.72 0.09
C ILE A 81 5.91 3.33 0.60
N LEU A 82 6.48 2.49 -0.27
CA LEU A 82 7.07 1.20 0.13
C LEU A 82 8.20 1.39 1.14
N GLY A 83 9.15 2.29 0.84
CA GLY A 83 10.25 2.63 1.76
C GLY A 83 9.75 3.16 3.09
N GLY A 84 8.73 4.03 3.06
CA GLY A 84 8.05 4.53 4.26
C GLY A 84 7.38 3.42 5.08
N THR A 85 6.81 2.40 4.42
CA THR A 85 6.25 1.22 5.09
C THR A 85 7.31 0.48 5.88
N VAL A 86 8.48 0.21 5.27
CA VAL A 86 9.60 -0.47 5.94
C VAL A 86 10.15 0.37 7.10
N ALA A 87 10.28 1.69 6.91
CA ALA A 87 10.74 2.59 7.96
C ALA A 87 9.78 2.60 9.16
N LEU A 88 8.47 2.73 8.93
CA LEU A 88 7.47 2.73 10.00
C LEU A 88 7.38 1.37 10.70
N PHE A 89 7.52 0.27 9.94
CA PHE A 89 7.62 -1.06 10.52
C PHE A 89 8.81 -1.18 11.48
N ALA A 90 9.98 -0.70 11.07
CA ALA A 90 11.17 -0.68 11.93
C ALA A 90 10.95 0.14 13.21
N VAL A 91 10.30 1.31 13.10
CA VAL A 91 9.93 2.13 14.27
C VAL A 91 8.93 1.41 15.18
N GLY A 92 7.96 0.69 14.62
CA GLY A 92 6.94 -0.03 15.40
C GLY A 92 7.44 -1.29 16.07
N ALA A 93 8.58 -1.84 15.62
CA ALA A 93 9.21 -3.03 16.16
C ALA A 93 10.07 -2.76 17.41
N VAL A 94 10.42 -1.50 17.67
CA VAL A 94 11.16 -1.04 18.86
C VAL A 94 10.18 -0.61 19.96
#